data_AF-A0A0Q7M9C9-F1
#
_entry.id   AF-A0A0Q7M9C9-F1
#
_cell.length_a   1.000
_cell.length_b   1.000
_cell.length_c   1.000
_cell.angle_alpha   90.00
_cell.angle_beta   90.00
_cell.angle_gamma   90.00
#
_symmetry.space_group_name_H-M   'P 1'
#
loop_
_entity.id
_entity.type
_entity.pdbx_description
1 polymer ?
#
loop_
_entity_poly.entity_id
_entity_poly.type
_entity_poly.pdbx_seq_one_letter_code
_entity_poly.pdbx_strand_id
1 'polypeptide(L)'
;MAAPDNAVDKTAATPCAEFPPVGPMPGDVEGWWNGTPADENGNVIEDPALWPDERIMEHPRVALVATDTGAVISTWDRLACGQDDAYQATVQDDWPKGAIVIVDMDTNDLLGTAAGADG
;
A
#
# COMPACT_ATOMS: atom_id res chain seq x y z
N MET A 1 2.11 -29.12 19.72
CA MET A 1 1.05 -28.09 19.75
C MET A 1 1.56 -26.91 18.96
N ALA A 2 1.11 -26.78 17.70
CA ALA A 2 1.35 -25.58 16.90
C ALA A 2 0.38 -24.49 17.38
N ALA A 3 0.84 -23.24 17.45
CA ALA A 3 0.01 -22.10 17.79
C ALA A 3 -1.13 -21.93 16.76
N PRO A 4 -2.30 -21.38 17.13
CA PRO A 4 -3.28 -21.01 16.12
C PRO A 4 -2.72 -19.87 15.29
N ASP A 5 -2.44 -20.14 14.03
CA ASP A 5 -2.19 -19.16 12.98
C ASP A 5 -3.42 -18.25 12.88
N ASN A 6 -3.42 -17.13 13.61
CA ASN A 6 -4.37 -16.03 13.42
C ASN A 6 -4.00 -15.27 12.13
N ALA A 7 -3.91 -15.98 11.01
CA ALA A 7 -3.99 -15.34 9.72
C ALA A 7 -5.42 -14.81 9.61
N VAL A 8 -5.57 -13.50 9.73
CA VAL A 8 -6.82 -12.82 9.37
C VAL A 8 -7.16 -13.30 7.96
N ASP A 9 -8.34 -13.91 7.79
CA ASP A 9 -8.85 -14.28 6.47
C ASP A 9 -9.14 -12.99 5.70
N LYS A 10 -8.11 -12.48 5.01
CA LYS A 10 -8.15 -11.22 4.26
C LYS A 10 -9.14 -11.29 3.08
N THR A 11 -9.48 -12.50 2.65
CA THR A 11 -10.48 -12.79 1.60
C THR A 11 -11.93 -12.61 2.04
N ALA A 12 -12.23 -12.69 3.34
CA ALA A 12 -13.58 -12.54 3.87
C ALA A 12 -13.95 -11.08 4.19
N ALA A 13 -12.96 -10.19 4.31
CA ALA A 13 -13.19 -8.77 4.51
C ALA A 13 -13.47 -8.11 3.15
N THR A 14 -14.65 -7.53 2.98
CA THR A 14 -14.93 -6.69 1.82
C THR A 14 -14.07 -5.43 1.93
N PRO A 15 -13.04 -5.23 1.09
CA PRO A 15 -12.26 -4.00 1.12
C PRO A 15 -13.20 -2.83 0.83
N CYS A 16 -13.00 -1.68 1.48
CA CYS A 16 -13.84 -0.55 1.15
C CYS A 16 -13.58 -0.07 -0.27
N ALA A 17 -14.70 0.19 -0.94
CA ALA A 17 -14.76 0.81 -2.26
C ALA A 17 -14.47 2.33 -2.21
N GLU A 18 -14.28 2.91 -1.03
CA GLU A 18 -14.22 4.35 -0.83
C GLU A 18 -12.79 4.87 -0.98
N PHE A 19 -12.62 5.78 -1.94
CA PHE A 19 -11.50 6.73 -1.95
C PHE A 19 -11.50 7.47 -0.59
N PRO A 20 -10.33 7.76 0.00
CA PRO A 20 -10.31 8.63 1.15
C PRO A 20 -11.04 9.93 0.76
N PRO A 21 -11.82 10.52 1.68
CA PRO A 21 -12.45 11.83 1.44
C PRO A 21 -11.42 12.96 1.29
N VAL A 22 -10.14 12.64 1.47
CA VAL A 22 -8.99 13.51 1.29
C VAL A 22 -8.24 13.10 0.02
N GLY A 23 -7.82 14.08 -0.78
CA GLY A 23 -6.97 13.85 -1.95
C GLY A 23 -5.62 13.23 -1.59
N PRO A 24 -4.70 13.05 -2.56
CA PRO A 24 -3.39 12.43 -2.32
C PRO A 24 -2.71 13.05 -1.10
N MET A 25 -2.23 12.20 -0.20
CA MET A 25 -1.58 12.63 1.02
C MET A 25 -0.18 13.18 0.68
N PRO A 26 0.39 14.04 1.53
CA PRO A 26 1.72 14.60 1.27
C PRO A 26 2.76 13.50 1.08
N GLY A 27 3.37 13.44 -0.10
CA GLY A 27 4.38 12.42 -0.44
C GLY A 27 3.81 11.13 -1.05
N ASP A 28 2.49 11.01 -1.20
CA ASP A 28 1.91 9.97 -2.04
C ASP A 28 2.42 10.10 -3.47
N VAL A 29 2.81 8.97 -4.02
CA VAL A 29 3.00 8.81 -5.46
C VAL A 29 1.73 8.23 -6.09
N GLU A 30 1.49 8.54 -7.35
CA GLU A 30 0.35 8.02 -8.11
C GLU A 30 0.47 6.50 -8.27
N GLY A 31 -0.60 5.76 -7.97
CA GLY A 31 -0.63 4.32 -8.21
C GLY A 31 -1.73 3.59 -7.45
N TRP A 32 -1.87 2.30 -7.76
CA TRP A 32 -2.96 1.44 -7.27
C TRP A 32 -2.98 1.24 -5.74
N TRP A 33 -1.86 1.48 -5.08
CA TRP A 33 -1.63 1.26 -3.64
C TRP A 33 -2.04 2.45 -2.76
N ASN A 34 -2.40 3.61 -3.33
CA ASN A 34 -2.80 4.78 -2.55
C ASN A 34 -4.33 4.91 -2.48
N GLY A 35 -4.79 6.00 -1.84
CA GLY A 35 -6.21 6.33 -1.75
C GLY A 35 -6.89 6.65 -3.09
N THR A 36 -6.13 6.99 -4.13
CA THR A 36 -6.59 7.36 -5.47
C THR A 36 -5.91 6.49 -6.53
N PRO A 37 -6.27 5.19 -6.62
CA PRO A 37 -5.68 4.25 -7.57
C PRO A 37 -5.69 4.84 -8.98
N ALA A 38 -4.54 4.81 -9.66
CA ALA A 38 -4.37 5.38 -11.00
C ALA A 38 -3.99 4.31 -12.03
N ASP A 39 -4.41 4.51 -13.28
CA ASP A 39 -3.99 3.70 -14.42
C ASP A 39 -2.54 4.05 -14.84
N GLU A 40 -2.02 3.33 -15.84
CA GLU A 40 -0.70 3.57 -16.42
C GLU A 40 -0.50 4.96 -17.05
N ASN A 41 -1.59 5.71 -17.26
CA ASN A 41 -1.60 7.06 -17.80
C ASN A 41 -1.80 8.13 -16.71
N GLY A 42 -1.87 7.74 -15.42
CA GLY A 42 -2.11 8.64 -14.30
C GLY A 42 -3.57 9.04 -14.10
N ASN A 43 -4.53 8.40 -14.80
CA ASN A 43 -5.95 8.66 -14.57
C ASN A 43 -6.44 7.89 -13.35
N VAL A 44 -7.16 8.58 -12.45
CA VAL A 44 -7.80 7.91 -11.31
C VAL A 44 -8.81 6.88 -11.79
N ILE A 45 -8.68 5.65 -11.32
CA ILE A 45 -9.59 4.54 -11.57
C ILE A 45 -10.70 4.62 -10.50
N GLU A 46 -11.78 5.30 -10.84
CA GLU A 46 -12.92 5.54 -9.93
C GLU A 46 -13.77 4.28 -9.66
N ASP A 47 -13.79 3.31 -10.58
CA ASP A 47 -14.55 2.08 -10.44
C ASP A 47 -13.69 0.98 -9.79
N PRO A 48 -14.06 0.49 -8.58
CA PRO A 48 -13.34 -0.59 -7.91
C PRO A 48 -13.29 -1.89 -8.71
N ALA A 49 -14.24 -2.14 -9.63
CA ALA A 49 -14.22 -3.30 -10.51
C ALA A 49 -13.21 -3.18 -11.66
N LEU A 50 -12.64 -1.99 -11.86
CA LEU A 50 -11.59 -1.69 -12.83
C LEU A 50 -10.22 -1.52 -12.19
N TRP A 51 -10.16 -1.57 -10.86
CA TRP A 51 -8.88 -1.67 -10.17
C TRP A 51 -8.13 -2.90 -10.70
N PRO A 52 -6.79 -2.84 -10.83
CA PRO A 52 -6.03 -4.00 -11.26
C PRO A 52 -6.25 -5.13 -10.24
N ASP A 53 -7.21 -5.99 -10.59
CA ASP A 53 -7.71 -7.13 -9.85
C ASP A 53 -6.52 -8.05 -9.49
N GLU A 54 -6.62 -8.75 -8.36
CA GLU A 54 -5.58 -9.52 -7.64
C GLU A 54 -4.78 -8.69 -6.61
N ARG A 55 -3.87 -7.80 -7.01
CA ARG A 55 -2.91 -7.18 -6.06
C ARG A 55 -3.54 -6.36 -4.93
N ILE A 56 -4.65 -5.67 -5.21
CA ILE A 56 -5.39 -4.89 -4.19
C ILE A 56 -6.10 -5.79 -3.17
N MET A 57 -6.56 -6.97 -3.60
CA MET A 57 -7.18 -7.93 -2.70
C MET A 57 -6.16 -8.80 -1.96
N GLU A 58 -5.01 -9.08 -2.58
CA GLU A 58 -3.88 -9.79 -1.95
C GLU A 58 -3.18 -8.93 -0.88
N HIS A 59 -3.06 -7.62 -1.15
CA HIS A 59 -2.37 -6.66 -0.29
C HIS A 59 -3.29 -5.47 0.05
N PRO A 60 -4.31 -5.67 0.90
CA PRO A 60 -5.27 -4.62 1.25
C PRO A 60 -4.69 -3.53 2.17
N ARG A 61 -3.51 -3.77 2.76
CA ARG A 61 -2.83 -2.85 3.67
C ARG A 61 -1.42 -2.60 3.16
N VAL A 62 -1.14 -1.37 2.72
CA VAL A 62 0.12 -1.03 2.05
C VAL A 62 0.73 0.25 2.60
N ALA A 63 2.05 0.34 2.55
CA ALA A 63 2.80 1.50 2.99
C ALA A 63 3.81 1.94 1.93
N LEU A 64 3.98 3.25 1.77
CA LEU A 64 5.12 3.84 1.07
C LEU A 64 6.24 4.07 2.07
N VAL A 65 7.43 3.58 1.76
CA VAL A 65 8.58 3.65 2.66
C VAL A 65 9.79 4.17 1.91
N ALA A 66 10.47 5.17 2.49
CA ALA A 66 11.77 5.63 2.00
C ALA A 66 12.87 4.66 2.46
N THR A 67 13.56 4.00 1.52
CA THR A 67 14.50 2.91 1.87
C THR A 67 15.77 3.38 2.55
N ASP A 68 16.17 4.65 2.38
CA ASP A 68 17.38 5.19 3.02
C ASP A 68 17.21 5.45 4.53
N THR A 69 15.99 5.76 4.95
CA THR A 69 15.69 6.18 6.33
C THR A 69 14.77 5.21 7.05
N GLY A 70 14.04 4.36 6.32
CA GLY A 70 12.94 3.58 6.85
C GLY A 70 11.71 4.40 7.22
N ALA A 71 11.67 5.68 6.83
CA ALA A 71 10.52 6.53 7.11
C ALA A 71 9.31 6.06 6.29
N VAL A 72 8.20 5.82 7.00
CA VAL A 72 6.89 5.60 6.38
C VAL A 72 6.39 6.96 5.89
N ILE A 73 6.16 7.08 4.59
CA ILE A 73 5.69 8.31 3.93
C ILE A 73 4.16 8.38 4.03
N SER A 74 3.49 7.28 3.70
CA SER A 74 2.05 7.15 3.78
C SER A 74 1.66 5.69 3.95
N THR A 75 0.48 5.46 4.52
CA THR A 75 -0.15 4.15 4.63
C THR A 75 -1.57 4.21 4.10
N TRP A 76 -2.01 3.08 3.57
CA TRP A 76 -3.39 2.90 3.16
C TRP A 76 -3.88 1.52 3.58
N ASP A 77 -4.87 1.51 4.47
CA ASP A 77 -5.55 0.34 4.97
C ASP A 77 -6.97 0.30 4.39
N ARG A 78 -7.19 -0.62 3.43
CA ARG A 78 -8.49 -0.84 2.79
C ARG A 78 -9.46 -1.66 3.64
N LEU A 79 -9.00 -2.23 4.75
CA LEU A 79 -9.85 -2.92 5.73
C LEU A 79 -10.42 -1.92 6.75
N ALA A 80 -9.64 -0.90 7.11
CA ALA A 80 -10.02 0.17 8.03
C ALA A 80 -10.49 1.46 7.34
N CYS A 81 -10.31 1.58 6.02
CA CYS A 81 -10.67 2.74 5.19
C CYS A 81 -9.96 4.02 5.60
N GLY A 82 -8.65 3.91 5.82
CA GLY A 82 -7.87 5.04 6.30
C GLY A 82 -6.38 4.74 6.36
N GLN A 83 -5.66 5.66 7.00
CA GLN A 83 -4.26 5.48 7.31
C GLN A 83 -4.08 4.67 8.59
N ASP A 84 -2.94 3.99 8.69
CA ASP A 84 -2.41 3.43 9.92
C ASP A 84 -1.13 4.19 10.29
N ASP A 85 -1.27 5.22 11.12
CA ASP A 85 -0.15 6.05 11.59
C ASP A 85 0.78 5.31 12.56
N ALA A 86 0.33 4.16 13.10
CA ALA A 86 1.10 3.36 14.04
C ALA A 86 2.03 2.36 13.33
N TYR A 87 1.85 2.14 12.02
CA TYR A 87 2.69 1.23 11.25
C TYR A 87 4.14 1.69 11.23
N GLN A 88 5.05 0.71 11.34
CA GLN A 88 6.49 0.91 11.23
C GLN A 88 7.02 -0.14 10.26
N ALA A 89 7.73 0.30 9.23
CA ALA A 89 8.37 -0.59 8.27
C ALA A 89 9.69 -1.14 8.83
N THR A 90 9.99 -2.39 8.51
CA THR A 90 11.34 -2.95 8.75
C THR A 90 12.10 -2.94 7.44
N VAL A 91 13.05 -2.01 7.30
CA VAL A 91 13.89 -1.92 6.09
C VAL A 91 14.68 -3.21 5.91
N GLN A 92 14.60 -3.79 4.72
CA GLN A 92 15.34 -5.01 4.37
C GLN A 92 16.56 -4.68 3.51
N ASP A 93 17.59 -5.53 3.59
CA ASP A 93 18.84 -5.33 2.87
C ASP A 93 18.68 -5.44 1.34
N ASP A 94 17.73 -6.25 0.87
CA ASP A 94 17.43 -6.48 -0.55
C ASP A 94 16.61 -5.36 -1.20
N TRP A 95 16.06 -4.44 -0.41
CA TRP A 95 15.30 -3.31 -0.94
C TRP A 95 16.19 -2.35 -1.73
N PRO A 96 15.69 -1.77 -2.84
CA PRO A 96 16.43 -0.81 -3.64
C PRO A 96 16.81 0.40 -2.79
N LYS A 97 18.10 0.78 -2.76
CA LYS A 97 18.59 1.95 -2.02
C LYS A 97 18.21 3.24 -2.75
N GLY A 98 18.01 4.34 -2.04
CA GLY A 98 17.65 5.62 -2.67
C GLY A 98 16.22 5.71 -3.20
N ALA A 99 15.32 4.80 -2.81
CA ALA A 99 14.03 4.63 -3.46
C ALA A 99 12.85 4.76 -2.49
N ILE A 100 11.67 4.99 -3.06
CA ILE A 100 10.39 4.83 -2.37
C ILE A 100 9.81 3.48 -2.79
N VAL A 101 9.55 2.62 -1.83
CA VAL A 101 9.01 1.28 -2.04
C VAL A 101 7.59 1.17 -1.53
N ILE A 102 6.83 0.25 -2.13
CA ILE A 102 5.49 -0.13 -1.72
C ILE A 102 5.61 -1.45 -0.99
N VAL A 103 5.12 -1.51 0.25
CA VAL A 103 5.31 -2.64 1.17
C VAL A 103 3.96 -3.13 1.67
N ASP A 104 3.77 -4.46 1.73
CA ASP A 104 2.62 -5.05 2.44
C ASP A 104 2.80 -4.85 3.95
N MET A 105 1.83 -4.20 4.60
CA MET A 105 1.95 -3.85 6.01
C MET A 105 1.86 -5.06 6.95
N ASP A 106 1.29 -6.19 6.50
CA ASP A 106 1.10 -7.37 7.33
C ASP A 106 2.30 -8.33 7.25
N THR A 107 2.97 -8.42 6.11
CA THR A 107 4.11 -9.32 5.88
C THR A 107 5.45 -8.60 5.78
N ASN A 108 5.45 -7.28 5.58
CA ASN A 108 6.62 -6.46 5.27
C ASN A 108 7.27 -6.83 3.91
N ASP A 109 6.53 -7.49 3.01
CA ASP A 109 7.02 -7.85 1.68
C ASP A 109 7.05 -6.65 0.73
N LEU A 110 8.09 -6.61 -0.12
CA LEU A 110 8.23 -5.61 -1.17
C LEU A 110 7.29 -5.93 -2.34
N LEU A 111 6.32 -5.06 -2.60
CA LEU A 111 5.35 -5.20 -3.68
C LEU A 111 5.81 -4.50 -4.97
N GLY A 112 6.68 -3.50 -4.84
CA GLY A 112 7.25 -2.77 -5.96
C GLY A 112 7.87 -1.45 -5.55
N THR A 113 8.31 -0.67 -6.54
CA THR A 113 8.79 0.70 -6.36
C THR A 113 7.74 1.69 -6.83
N ALA A 114 7.59 2.77 -6.08
CA ALA A 114 6.83 3.93 -6.47
C ALA A 114 7.43 4.58 -7.73
N ALA A 115 6.66 4.68 -8.82
CA ALA A 115 7.06 5.48 -9.97
C ALA A 115 6.97 6.97 -9.58
N GLY A 116 8.08 7.71 -9.73
CA GLY A 116 8.20 9.10 -9.29
C GLY A 116 9.38 9.40 -8.36
N ALA A 117 10.15 8.39 -7.95
CA ALA A 117 11.40 8.56 -7.19
C ALA A 117 12.64 8.83 -8.07
N ASP A 118 12.46 9.13 -9.36
CA ASP A 118 13.54 9.63 -10.23
C ASP A 118 13.46 11.17 -10.28
N GLY A 119 14.28 11.81 -9.46
CA GLY A 119 14.68 13.20 -9.57
C GLY A 119 16.21 13.29 -9.62
#